data_AF-A0A4P5TBT3-F1
#
_entry.id   AF-A0A4P5TBT3-F1
#
_cell.length_a   1.000
_cell.length_b   1.000
_cell.length_c   1.000
_cell.angle_alpha   90.00
_cell.angle_beta   90.00
_cell.angle_gamma   90.00
#
_symmetry.space_group_name_H-M   'P 1'
#
loop_
_entity.id
_entity.type
_entity.pdbx_description
1 polymer ?
#
loop_
_entity_poly.entity_id
_entity_poly.type
_entity_poly.pdbx_seq_one_letter_code
_entity_poly.pdbx_strand_id
1 'polypeptide(L)'
;MERILKAGIIRNKQRYFCKECVYHFIIKKVQKDNHILSDKPASQVSLQDIASVAGVSITTVSRALKNRPDINIQTREYIKELAKSLNYQPNILAQSLVNKSTHTLGVIIPSLETTVFSTMLGGIQEVASKAGYRVIICNSNENHETEIANIQGLMNHLIDGLLICHSIQTSSYEHIRIHIGKRIPIVQFYRVASGLPISQILAED
;
A
#
# COMPACT_ATOMS: atom_id res chain seq x y z
N MET A 1 -37.10 21.97 43.50
CA MET A 1 -38.14 21.60 42.52
C MET A 1 -37.46 21.49 41.16
N GLU A 2 -37.36 20.29 40.57
CA GLU A 2 -36.62 20.10 39.30
C GLU A 2 -37.27 20.88 38.15
N ARG A 3 -36.48 21.69 37.44
CA ARG A 3 -36.93 22.55 36.33
C ARG A 3 -37.19 21.77 35.04
N ILE A 4 -36.65 20.56 34.93
CA ILE A 4 -36.75 19.67 33.79
C ILE A 4 -37.39 18.36 34.24
N LEU A 5 -38.45 17.92 33.55
CA LEU A 5 -39.14 16.65 33.82
C LEU A 5 -38.95 15.66 32.67
N LYS A 6 -38.97 14.37 32.98
CA LYS A 6 -39.08 13.31 31.96
C LYS A 6 -40.49 13.35 31.35
N ALA A 7 -40.58 13.35 30.02
CA ALA A 7 -41.82 13.53 29.25
C ALA A 7 -41.98 12.44 28.17
N GLY A 8 -41.83 11.18 28.56
CA GLY A 8 -41.97 10.02 27.68
C GLY A 8 -40.76 9.76 26.77
N ILE A 9 -40.95 8.89 25.77
CA ILE A 9 -39.91 8.42 24.85
C ILE A 9 -40.33 8.71 23.40
N ILE A 10 -39.44 9.27 22.59
CA ILE A 10 -39.64 9.47 21.13
C ILE A 10 -38.48 8.83 20.39
N ARG A 11 -38.77 7.96 19.41
CA ARG A 11 -37.77 7.28 18.56
C ARG A 11 -36.63 6.66 19.39
N ASN A 12 -37.00 5.91 20.43
CA ASN A 12 -36.09 5.24 21.36
C ASN A 12 -35.18 6.16 22.20
N LYS A 13 -35.52 7.46 22.32
CA LYS A 13 -34.77 8.44 23.11
C LYS A 13 -35.68 9.09 24.16
N GLN A 14 -35.16 9.29 25.37
CA GLN A 14 -35.86 9.98 26.46
C GLN A 14 -36.15 11.43 26.06
N ARG A 15 -37.43 11.81 26.08
CA ARG A 15 -37.90 13.19 25.91
C ARG A 15 -37.98 13.84 27.29
N TYR A 16 -37.65 15.13 27.33
CA TYR A 16 -37.71 15.97 28.52
C TYR A 16 -38.59 17.19 28.25
N PHE A 17 -39.16 17.76 29.31
CA PHE A 17 -39.96 18.97 29.31
C PHE A 17 -39.34 19.99 30.26
N CYS A 18 -38.99 21.17 29.75
CA CYS A 18 -38.54 22.29 30.58
C CYS A 18 -39.77 23.09 31.04
N LYS A 19 -39.95 23.25 32.35
CA LYS A 19 -41.05 24.03 32.93
C LYS A 19 -40.88 25.54 32.72
N GLU A 20 -39.65 26.00 32.57
CA GLU A 20 -39.32 27.43 32.51
C GLU A 20 -39.62 28.03 31.14
N CYS A 21 -39.30 27.30 30.06
CA CYS A 21 -39.55 27.74 28.69
C CYS A 21 -40.67 26.96 27.97
N VAL A 22 -41.38 26.07 28.66
CA VAL A 22 -42.51 25.26 28.12
C VAL A 22 -42.12 24.53 26.82
N TYR A 23 -40.90 23.99 26.78
CA TYR A 23 -40.33 23.37 25.59
C TYR A 23 -40.00 21.90 25.83
N HIS A 24 -40.30 21.07 24.82
CA HIS A 24 -39.93 19.66 24.82
C HIS A 24 -38.65 19.43 24.01
N PHE A 25 -37.70 18.71 24.58
CA PHE A 25 -36.42 18.45 23.94
C PHE A 25 -35.91 17.04 24.24
N ILE A 26 -34.90 16.62 23.49
CA ILE A 26 -34.14 15.39 23.74
C ILE A 26 -32.72 15.83 24.03
N ILE A 27 -32.12 15.35 25.11
CA ILE A 27 -30.70 15.57 25.35
C ILE A 27 -29.94 14.66 24.38
N LYS A 28 -29.41 15.24 23.30
CA LYS A 28 -28.37 14.56 22.52
C LYS A 28 -27.17 14.44 23.45
N LYS A 29 -26.64 13.23 23.66
CA LYS A 29 -25.28 13.10 24.19
C LYS A 29 -24.41 13.95 23.28
N VAL A 30 -23.86 15.05 23.79
CA VAL A 30 -22.81 15.80 23.13
C VAL A 30 -21.73 14.76 22.87
N GLN A 31 -21.55 14.37 21.60
CA GLN A 31 -20.28 13.79 21.20
C GLN A 31 -19.26 14.85 21.61
N LYS A 32 -18.26 14.46 22.40
CA LYS A 32 -17.14 15.34 22.72
C LYS A 32 -16.54 15.80 21.38
N ASP A 33 -17.01 16.92 20.85
CA ASP A 33 -16.38 17.63 19.74
C ASP A 33 -15.18 18.41 20.31
N ASN A 34 -14.33 17.71 21.07
CA ASN A 34 -12.97 18.11 21.38
C ASN A 34 -12.06 17.27 20.51
N HIS A 35 -12.08 17.51 19.19
CA HIS A 35 -11.09 16.97 18.26
C HIS A 35 -10.71 18.03 17.22
N ILE A 36 -10.15 19.14 17.71
CA ILE A 36 -8.97 19.71 17.06
C ILE A 36 -7.82 18.88 17.62
N LEU A 37 -7.33 17.93 16.81
CA LEU A 37 -6.33 16.89 17.13
C LEU A 37 -6.88 15.75 18.01
N SER A 38 -7.05 14.57 17.41
CA SER A 38 -7.68 13.41 18.04
C SER A 38 -6.75 12.30 18.44
N ASP A 39 -7.08 11.69 19.59
CA ASP A 39 -6.61 10.42 20.16
C ASP A 39 -6.89 9.21 19.23
N LYS A 40 -6.53 9.34 17.96
CA LYS A 40 -6.45 8.26 16.99
C LYS A 40 -5.00 7.79 17.05
N PRO A 41 -4.70 6.47 17.13
CA PRO A 41 -3.32 6.01 16.99
C PRO A 41 -2.79 6.62 15.69
N ALA A 42 -1.73 7.44 15.78
CA ALA A 42 -1.31 8.42 14.76
C ALA A 42 -1.61 7.95 13.33
N SER A 43 -2.85 8.22 12.86
CA SER A 43 -3.32 7.59 11.64
C SER A 43 -2.83 8.48 10.52
N GLN A 44 -2.02 7.91 9.63
CA GLN A 44 -1.54 8.58 8.42
C GLN A 44 -2.66 9.42 7.81
N VAL A 45 -2.37 10.71 7.58
CA VAL A 45 -3.32 11.64 6.98
C VAL A 45 -3.87 11.02 5.69
N SER A 46 -5.19 11.05 5.55
CA SER A 46 -5.91 10.45 4.43
C SER A 46 -6.32 11.49 3.39
N LEU A 47 -6.72 11.04 2.20
CA LEU A 47 -7.32 11.93 1.20
C LEU A 47 -8.60 12.60 1.71
N GLN A 48 -9.31 11.97 2.64
CA GLN A 48 -10.52 12.50 3.23
C GLN A 48 -10.23 13.68 4.17
N ASP A 49 -9.12 13.63 4.90
CA ASP A 49 -8.68 14.74 5.75
C ASP A 49 -8.33 15.97 4.90
N ILE A 50 -7.55 15.77 3.82
CA ILE A 50 -7.21 16.86 2.88
C ILE A 50 -8.47 17.42 2.23
N ALA A 51 -9.39 16.56 1.77
CA ALA A 51 -10.65 16.99 1.14
C ALA A 51 -11.51 17.85 2.06
N SER A 52 -11.56 17.47 3.34
CA SER A 52 -12.31 18.19 4.37
C SER A 52 -11.74 19.58 4.63
N VAL A 53 -10.41 19.71 4.68
CA VAL A 53 -9.74 21.01 4.87
C VAL A 53 -9.80 21.88 3.62
N ALA A 54 -9.65 21.28 2.43
CA ALA A 54 -9.69 22.01 1.16
C ALA A 54 -11.11 22.38 0.69
N GLY A 55 -12.16 21.82 1.30
CA GLY A 55 -13.54 22.07 0.90
C GLY A 55 -13.91 21.49 -0.48
N VAL A 56 -13.23 20.42 -0.91
CA VAL A 56 -13.45 19.77 -2.21
C VAL A 56 -13.73 18.28 -2.06
N SER A 57 -14.13 17.60 -3.14
CA SER A 57 -14.34 16.15 -3.12
C SER A 57 -13.01 15.38 -2.99
N ILE A 58 -13.05 14.17 -2.41
CA ILE A 58 -11.91 13.24 -2.37
C ILE A 58 -11.35 12.99 -3.78
N THR A 59 -12.23 12.88 -4.78
CA THR A 59 -11.85 12.70 -6.19
C THR A 59 -11.05 13.89 -6.72
N THR A 60 -11.44 15.12 -6.35
CA THR A 60 -10.72 16.35 -6.71
C THR A 60 -9.31 16.35 -6.12
N VAL A 61 -9.17 16.00 -4.83
CA VAL A 61 -7.86 15.87 -4.18
C VAL A 61 -7.00 14.81 -4.87
N SER A 62 -7.56 13.62 -5.12
CA SER A 62 -6.84 12.53 -5.79
C SER A 62 -6.33 12.93 -7.19
N ARG A 63 -7.17 13.62 -7.98
CA ARG A 63 -6.80 14.10 -9.32
C ARG A 63 -5.76 15.22 -9.26
N ALA A 64 -5.89 16.14 -8.33
CA ALA A 64 -4.93 17.24 -8.11
C ALA A 64 -3.54 16.72 -7.76
N LEU A 65 -3.45 15.76 -6.82
CA LEU A 65 -2.18 15.13 -6.43
C LEU A 65 -1.56 14.30 -7.57
N LYS A 66 -2.38 13.76 -8.48
CA LYS A 66 -1.93 13.06 -9.71
C LYS A 66 -1.68 13.99 -10.90
N ASN A 67 -1.64 15.31 -10.70
CA ASN A 67 -1.41 16.30 -11.76
C ASN A 67 -2.36 16.19 -12.97
N ARG A 68 -3.61 15.77 -12.76
CA ARG A 68 -4.57 15.64 -13.87
C ARG A 68 -4.91 17.02 -14.46
N PRO A 69 -4.97 17.15 -15.80
CA PRO A 69 -5.12 18.44 -16.48
C PRO A 69 -6.51 19.08 -16.31
N ASP A 70 -7.52 18.31 -15.91
CA ASP A 70 -8.89 18.77 -15.64
C ASP A 70 -9.03 19.59 -14.35
N ILE A 71 -7.97 19.68 -13.54
CA ILE A 71 -7.94 20.49 -12.32
C ILE A 71 -7.21 21.81 -12.58
N ASN A 72 -7.90 22.93 -12.28
CA ASN A 72 -7.32 24.28 -12.23
C ASN A 72 -5.96 24.27 -11.52
N ILE A 73 -4.97 24.94 -12.12
CA ILE A 73 -3.62 25.11 -11.56
C ILE A 73 -3.65 25.67 -10.13
N GLN A 74 -4.45 26.70 -9.86
CA GLN A 74 -4.55 27.30 -8.51
C GLN A 74 -5.05 26.29 -7.48
N THR A 75 -6.12 25.55 -7.80
CA THR A 75 -6.67 24.50 -6.92
C THR A 75 -5.67 23.36 -6.71
N ARG A 76 -4.92 23.00 -7.75
CA ARG A 76 -3.92 21.94 -7.70
C ARG A 76 -2.77 22.29 -6.78
N GLU A 77 -2.21 23.49 -6.92
CA GLU A 77 -1.10 23.95 -6.08
C GLU A 77 -1.54 24.11 -4.62
N TYR A 78 -2.71 24.68 -4.38
CA TYR A 78 -3.29 24.74 -3.03
C TYR A 78 -3.41 23.35 -2.37
N ILE A 79 -3.95 22.35 -3.10
CA ILE A 79 -4.08 20.99 -2.58
C ILE A 79 -2.70 20.35 -2.31
N LYS A 80 -1.70 20.59 -3.16
CA LYS A 80 -0.34 20.06 -2.96
C LYS A 80 0.34 20.68 -1.74
N GLU A 81 0.23 21.99 -1.57
CA GLU A 81 0.75 22.70 -0.41
C GLU A 81 0.08 22.21 0.88
N LEU A 82 -1.24 22.02 0.84
CA LEU A 82 -2.00 21.50 1.97
C LEU A 82 -1.63 20.04 2.29
N ALA A 83 -1.48 19.19 1.28
CA ALA A 83 -1.03 17.82 1.48
C ALA A 83 0.38 17.80 2.12
N LYS A 84 1.27 18.69 1.69
CA LYS A 84 2.62 18.83 2.26
C LYS A 84 2.58 19.32 3.71
N SER A 85 1.77 20.34 4.02
CA SER A 85 1.65 20.88 5.39
C SER A 85 1.05 19.88 6.36
N LEU A 86 0.15 19.01 5.89
CA LEU A 86 -0.43 17.92 6.67
C LEU A 86 0.46 16.66 6.72
N ASN A 87 1.66 16.68 6.13
CA ASN A 87 2.53 15.50 6.01
C ASN A 87 1.80 14.29 5.40
N TYR A 88 0.94 14.55 4.41
CA TYR A 88 0.23 13.49 3.69
C TYR A 88 1.23 12.64 2.91
N GLN A 89 1.19 11.34 3.16
CA GLN A 89 1.87 10.35 2.34
C GLN A 89 0.81 9.49 1.65
N PRO A 90 0.91 9.24 0.34
CA PRO A 90 0.01 8.31 -0.32
C PRO A 90 0.15 6.91 0.28
N ASN A 91 -0.98 6.28 0.63
CA ASN A 91 -0.97 4.88 1.07
C ASN A 91 -0.74 3.99 -0.17
N ILE A 92 0.47 3.44 -0.28
CA ILE A 92 0.87 2.62 -1.42
C ILE A 92 0.05 1.33 -1.47
N LEU A 93 -0.23 0.68 -0.33
CA LEU A 93 -1.03 -0.55 -0.27
C LEU A 93 -2.45 -0.32 -0.81
N ALA A 94 -3.08 0.78 -0.41
CA ALA A 94 -4.40 1.16 -0.92
C ALA A 94 -4.38 1.43 -2.43
N GLN A 95 -3.32 2.06 -2.94
CA GLN A 95 -3.16 2.28 -4.37
C GLN A 95 -2.92 0.97 -5.14
N SER A 96 -2.10 0.07 -4.61
CA SER A 96 -1.82 -1.22 -5.24
C SER A 96 -3.05 -2.09 -5.34
N LEU A 97 -3.93 -2.07 -4.34
CA LEU A 97 -5.22 -2.77 -4.35
C LEU A 97 -6.14 -2.23 -5.46
N VAL A 98 -6.23 -0.91 -5.61
CA VAL A 98 -7.05 -0.27 -6.65
C VAL A 98 -6.48 -0.54 -8.05
N ASN A 99 -5.16 -0.42 -8.19
CA ASN A 99 -4.48 -0.59 -9.48
C ASN A 99 -4.24 -2.06 -9.84
N LYS A 100 -4.46 -3.00 -8.92
CA LYS A 100 -4.11 -4.44 -9.03
C LYS A 100 -2.65 -4.68 -9.43
N SER A 101 -1.77 -3.78 -9.03
CA SER A 101 -0.33 -3.82 -9.33
C SER A 101 0.41 -3.05 -8.25
N THR A 102 1.51 -3.63 -7.76
CA THR A 102 2.35 -3.02 -6.72
C THR A 102 3.52 -2.22 -7.28
N HIS A 103 3.76 -2.27 -8.60
CA HIS A 103 4.95 -1.74 -9.26
C HIS A 103 6.22 -2.23 -8.54
N THR A 104 6.24 -3.49 -8.14
CA THR A 104 7.33 -4.09 -7.36
C THR A 104 7.79 -5.38 -8.00
N LEU A 105 9.09 -5.52 -8.22
CA LEU A 105 9.75 -6.73 -8.67
C LEU A 105 10.45 -7.41 -7.49
N GLY A 106 10.29 -8.72 -7.37
CA GLY A 106 11.11 -9.53 -6.47
C GLY A 106 12.37 -9.99 -7.19
N VAL A 107 13.52 -9.94 -6.53
CA VAL A 107 14.78 -10.51 -7.02
C VAL A 107 15.37 -11.41 -5.96
N ILE A 108 15.52 -12.69 -6.29
CA ILE A 108 16.18 -13.67 -5.42
C ILE A 108 17.58 -13.95 -5.95
N ILE A 109 18.57 -13.81 -5.08
CA ILE A 109 19.96 -14.16 -5.36
C ILE A 109 20.46 -15.18 -4.33
N PRO A 110 21.47 -15.98 -4.67
CA PRO A 110 21.96 -17.00 -3.77
C PRO A 110 23.00 -16.49 -2.76
N SER A 111 23.70 -15.38 -3.03
CA SER A 111 24.63 -14.78 -2.07
C SER A 111 24.83 -13.28 -2.34
N LEU A 112 24.84 -12.46 -1.28
CA LEU A 112 25.22 -11.04 -1.37
C LEU A 112 26.75 -10.84 -1.37
N GLU A 113 27.52 -11.86 -1.01
CA GLU A 113 28.98 -11.77 -0.90
C GLU A 113 29.69 -11.87 -2.26
N THR A 114 29.02 -12.45 -3.25
CA THR A 114 29.59 -12.61 -4.59
C THR A 114 29.36 -11.36 -5.44
N THR A 115 30.45 -10.70 -5.82
CA THR A 115 30.45 -9.42 -6.56
C THR A 115 29.66 -9.45 -7.88
N VAL A 116 29.62 -10.60 -8.56
CA VAL A 116 28.84 -10.79 -9.80
C VAL A 116 27.37 -10.44 -9.58
N PHE A 117 26.77 -10.85 -8.45
CA PHE A 117 25.37 -10.56 -8.17
C PHE A 117 25.15 -9.09 -7.83
N SER A 118 26.11 -8.41 -7.20
CA SER A 118 26.01 -6.97 -6.95
C SER A 118 25.93 -6.17 -8.26
N THR A 119 26.75 -6.53 -9.26
CA THR A 119 26.71 -5.91 -10.60
C THR A 119 25.37 -6.16 -11.29
N MET A 120 24.88 -7.42 -11.28
CA MET A 120 23.58 -7.76 -11.86
C MET A 120 22.42 -7.00 -11.18
N LEU A 121 22.43 -6.94 -9.84
CA LEU A 121 21.45 -6.18 -9.07
C LEU A 121 21.46 -4.69 -9.42
N GLY A 122 22.65 -4.11 -9.63
CA GLY A 122 22.79 -2.73 -10.09
C GLY A 122 22.08 -2.51 -11.43
N GLY A 123 22.30 -3.38 -12.40
CA GLY A 123 21.63 -3.33 -13.71
C GLY A 123 20.12 -3.52 -13.62
N ILE A 124 19.67 -4.50 -12.84
CA ILE A 124 18.23 -4.75 -12.59
C ILE A 124 17.58 -3.51 -11.96
N GLN A 125 18.20 -2.95 -10.93
CA GLN A 125 17.69 -1.77 -10.22
C GLN A 125 17.60 -0.55 -11.13
N GLU A 126 18.61 -0.32 -11.97
CA GLU A 126 18.62 0.81 -12.90
C GLU A 126 17.46 0.74 -13.90
N VAL A 127 17.28 -0.42 -14.54
CA VAL A 127 16.22 -0.61 -15.54
C VAL A 127 14.84 -0.59 -14.88
N ALA A 128 14.66 -1.28 -13.76
CA ALA A 128 13.41 -1.30 -13.01
C ALA A 128 13.00 0.10 -12.56
N SER A 129 13.95 0.88 -12.01
CA SER A 129 13.68 2.24 -11.54
C SER A 129 13.26 3.17 -12.67
N LYS A 130 13.91 3.09 -13.85
CA LYS A 130 13.50 3.86 -15.04
C LYS A 130 12.09 3.50 -15.52
N ALA A 131 11.69 2.24 -15.35
CA ALA A 131 10.34 1.76 -15.66
C ALA A 131 9.31 2.06 -14.56
N GLY A 132 9.69 2.72 -13.47
CA GLY A 132 8.80 3.03 -12.35
C GLY A 132 8.56 1.87 -11.38
N TYR A 133 9.35 0.80 -11.47
CA TYR A 133 9.31 -0.34 -10.56
C TYR A 133 10.26 -0.17 -9.39
N ARG A 134 9.84 -0.70 -8.24
CA ARG A 134 10.67 -0.92 -7.05
C ARG A 134 11.22 -2.34 -7.09
N VAL A 135 12.37 -2.57 -6.47
CA VAL A 135 12.97 -3.90 -6.35
C VAL A 135 13.04 -4.31 -4.88
N ILE A 136 12.58 -5.51 -4.57
CA ILE A 136 12.80 -6.18 -3.29
C ILE A 136 13.83 -7.28 -3.53
N ILE A 137 14.95 -7.23 -2.82
CA ILE A 137 16.03 -8.20 -2.94
C ILE A 137 15.95 -9.17 -1.77
N CYS A 138 15.98 -10.46 -2.07
CA CYS A 138 16.00 -11.53 -1.09
C CYS A 138 17.24 -12.40 -1.31
N ASN A 139 17.99 -12.66 -0.25
CA ASN A 139 19.14 -13.56 -0.28
C ASN A 139 18.70 -14.95 0.18
N SER A 140 18.95 -15.99 -0.63
CA SER A 140 18.73 -17.38 -0.19
C SER A 140 19.90 -17.96 0.59
N ASN A 141 21.06 -17.28 0.62
CA ASN A 141 22.27 -17.71 1.32
C ASN A 141 22.67 -19.16 0.96
N GLU A 142 22.62 -19.47 -0.34
CA GLU A 142 22.86 -20.80 -0.91
C GLU A 142 22.05 -21.91 -0.23
N ASN A 143 20.86 -21.60 0.31
CA ASN A 143 20.01 -22.56 1.01
C ASN A 143 18.65 -22.75 0.34
N HIS A 144 18.26 -24.01 0.13
CA HIS A 144 17.01 -24.37 -0.56
C HIS A 144 15.75 -23.95 0.21
N GLU A 145 15.71 -24.15 1.53
CA GLU A 145 14.54 -23.79 2.34
C GLU A 145 14.35 -22.26 2.42
N THR A 146 15.44 -21.51 2.53
CA THR A 146 15.41 -20.05 2.48
C THR A 146 14.93 -19.55 1.11
N GLU A 147 15.34 -20.19 0.00
CA GLU A 147 14.82 -19.89 -1.34
C GLU A 147 13.30 -20.09 -1.41
N ILE A 148 12.79 -21.22 -0.93
CA ILE A 148 11.35 -21.51 -0.87
C ILE A 148 10.61 -20.44 -0.04
N ALA A 149 11.10 -20.14 1.16
CA ALA A 149 10.50 -19.14 2.05
C ALA A 149 10.47 -17.75 1.42
N ASN A 150 11.55 -17.35 0.74
CA ASN A 150 11.63 -16.06 0.04
C ASN A 150 10.60 -15.98 -1.10
N ILE A 151 10.45 -17.04 -1.90
CA ILE A 151 9.47 -17.08 -2.99
C ILE A 151 8.06 -16.98 -2.42
N GLN A 152 7.74 -17.76 -1.38
CA GLN A 152 6.44 -17.70 -0.72
C GLN A 152 6.14 -16.30 -0.17
N GLY A 153 7.12 -15.67 0.49
CA GLY A 153 7.01 -14.30 1.00
C GLY A 153 6.70 -13.30 -0.12
N LEU A 154 7.49 -13.31 -1.19
CA LEU A 154 7.31 -12.38 -2.32
C LEU A 154 5.96 -12.58 -3.03
N MET A 155 5.55 -13.82 -3.23
CA MET A 155 4.28 -14.15 -3.88
C MET A 155 3.07 -13.73 -3.03
N ASN A 156 3.20 -13.78 -1.70
CA ASN A 156 2.18 -13.29 -0.76
C ASN A 156 2.15 -11.75 -0.66
N HIS A 157 3.28 -11.08 -0.89
CA HIS A 157 3.41 -9.62 -0.86
C HIS A 157 3.10 -8.93 -2.19
N LEU A 158 2.42 -9.63 -3.12
CA LEU A 158 1.87 -9.11 -4.38
C LEU A 158 2.94 -8.44 -5.27
N ILE A 159 4.11 -9.04 -5.47
CA ILE A 159 5.00 -8.59 -6.55
C ILE A 159 4.33 -8.72 -7.93
N ASP A 160 4.73 -7.86 -8.85
CA ASP A 160 4.26 -7.90 -10.24
C ASP A 160 5.11 -8.81 -11.13
N GLY A 161 6.30 -9.21 -10.67
CA GLY A 161 7.21 -10.12 -11.38
C GLY A 161 8.37 -10.59 -10.49
N LEU A 162 8.89 -11.79 -10.76
CA LEU A 162 9.99 -12.41 -10.02
C LEU A 162 11.19 -12.67 -10.94
N LEU A 163 12.37 -12.21 -10.52
CA LEU A 163 13.67 -12.61 -11.03
C LEU A 163 14.32 -13.54 -10.03
N ILE A 164 14.84 -14.69 -10.48
CA ILE A 164 15.47 -15.66 -9.58
C ILE A 164 16.76 -16.23 -10.16
N CYS A 165 17.80 -16.23 -9.34
CA CYS A 165 18.98 -17.07 -9.52
C CYS A 165 18.96 -18.14 -8.42
N HIS A 166 19.00 -19.40 -8.81
CA HIS A 166 18.89 -20.52 -7.87
C HIS A 166 20.10 -20.64 -6.94
N SER A 167 19.83 -21.07 -5.72
CA SER A 167 20.83 -21.65 -4.82
C SER A 167 21.48 -22.87 -5.44
N ILE A 168 22.77 -23.07 -5.16
CA ILE A 168 23.49 -24.30 -5.50
C ILE A 168 22.94 -25.54 -4.77
N GLN A 169 22.31 -25.34 -3.60
CA GLN A 169 21.68 -26.40 -2.83
C GLN A 169 20.25 -26.70 -3.29
N THR A 170 19.72 -25.98 -4.28
CA THR A 170 18.37 -26.24 -4.79
C THR A 170 18.30 -27.62 -5.45
N SER A 171 17.58 -28.52 -4.80
CA SER A 171 17.45 -29.93 -5.18
C SER A 171 16.15 -30.25 -5.92
N SER A 172 15.14 -29.37 -5.81
CA SER A 172 13.87 -29.48 -6.51
C SER A 172 13.36 -28.10 -6.94
N TYR A 173 12.49 -28.05 -7.94
CA TYR A 173 11.92 -26.79 -8.43
C TYR A 173 10.40 -26.71 -8.24
N GLU A 174 9.85 -27.55 -7.37
CA GLU A 174 8.39 -27.62 -7.14
C GLU A 174 7.82 -26.29 -6.65
N HIS A 175 8.58 -25.58 -5.81
CA HIS A 175 8.22 -24.27 -5.28
C HIS A 175 8.08 -23.18 -6.37
N ILE A 176 8.68 -23.37 -7.55
CA ILE A 176 8.45 -22.52 -8.74
C ILE A 176 7.32 -23.11 -9.60
N ARG A 177 7.32 -24.43 -9.81
CA ARG A 177 6.33 -25.11 -10.68
C ARG A 177 4.90 -24.76 -10.28
N ILE A 178 4.61 -24.72 -8.98
CA ILE A 178 3.30 -24.35 -8.44
C ILE A 178 2.87 -22.90 -8.79
N HIS A 179 3.75 -22.08 -9.38
CA HIS A 179 3.50 -20.71 -9.77
C HIS A 179 3.54 -20.49 -11.29
N ILE A 180 3.93 -21.50 -12.06
CA ILE A 180 3.91 -21.46 -13.52
C ILE A 180 2.45 -21.34 -14.00
N GLY A 181 2.21 -20.45 -14.98
CA GLY A 181 0.88 -20.17 -15.50
C GLY A 181 0.01 -19.27 -14.61
N LYS A 182 0.51 -18.84 -13.45
CA LYS A 182 -0.13 -17.77 -12.67
C LYS A 182 0.17 -16.39 -13.27
N ARG A 183 -0.46 -15.36 -12.71
CA ARG A 183 -0.39 -13.98 -13.22
C ARG A 183 0.99 -13.33 -13.10
N ILE A 184 1.85 -13.82 -12.20
CA ILE A 184 3.15 -13.21 -11.92
C ILE A 184 4.19 -13.86 -12.83
N PRO A 185 4.80 -13.12 -13.79
CA PRO A 185 5.87 -13.65 -14.62
C PRO A 185 7.10 -13.98 -13.77
N ILE A 186 7.74 -15.10 -14.08
CA ILE A 186 8.97 -15.56 -13.42
C ILE A 186 10.07 -15.68 -14.48
N VAL A 187 11.22 -15.09 -14.21
CA VAL A 187 12.39 -15.14 -15.09
C VAL A 187 13.59 -15.63 -14.28
N GLN A 188 14.29 -16.64 -14.81
CA GLN A 188 15.51 -17.17 -14.22
C GLN A 188 16.73 -16.46 -14.81
N PHE A 189 17.79 -16.28 -14.03
CA PHE A 189 19.05 -15.74 -14.54
C PHE A 189 20.27 -16.36 -13.86
N TYR A 190 21.38 -16.40 -14.59
CA TYR A 190 22.68 -16.93 -14.14
C TYR A 190 22.67 -18.43 -13.79
N ARG A 191 22.03 -18.84 -12.70
CA ARG A 191 21.78 -20.27 -12.38
C ARG A 191 20.31 -20.59 -12.61
N VAL A 192 20.06 -21.45 -13.60
CA VAL A 192 18.71 -21.76 -14.11
C VAL A 192 18.39 -23.25 -13.96
N ALA A 193 17.12 -23.55 -13.71
CA ALA A 193 16.55 -24.88 -13.77
C ALA A 193 16.31 -25.30 -15.23
N SER A 194 17.03 -26.30 -15.70
CA SER A 194 16.78 -26.90 -17.01
C SER A 194 15.41 -27.62 -17.00
N GLY A 195 14.53 -27.28 -17.95
CA GLY A 195 13.25 -27.97 -18.15
C GLY A 195 12.02 -27.32 -17.48
N LEU A 196 12.13 -26.10 -16.96
CA LEU A 196 10.96 -25.28 -16.62
C LEU A 196 10.55 -24.42 -17.82
N PRO A 197 9.25 -24.36 -18.20
CA PRO A 197 8.76 -23.52 -19.30
C PRO A 197 8.63 -22.05 -18.88
N ILE A 198 9.71 -21.45 -18.39
CA ILE A 198 9.80 -20.04 -17.99
C ILE A 198 11.03 -19.40 -18.62
N SER A 199 10.98 -18.08 -18.79
CA SER A 199 12.07 -17.33 -19.41
C SER A 199 13.37 -17.49 -18.62
N GLN A 200 14.49 -17.56 -19.33
CA GLN A 200 15.81 -17.72 -18.74
C GLN A 200 16.80 -16.77 -19.42
N ILE A 201 17.71 -16.22 -18.63
CA ILE A 201 18.82 -15.37 -19.07
C ILE A 201 20.12 -16.09 -18.70
N LEU A 202 20.84 -16.52 -19.72
CA LEU A 202 22.13 -17.20 -19.58
C LEU A 202 23.24 -16.22 -19.98
N ALA A 203 24.40 -16.34 -19.33
CA ALA A 203 25.60 -15.73 -19.86
C ALA A 203 26.10 -16.64 -21.00
N GLU A 204 26.40 -16.05 -22.15
CA GLU A 204 27.20 -16.71 -23.18
C GLU A 204 28.68 -16.47 -22.83
N ASP A 205 29.47 -17.55 -22.81
CA ASP A 205 30.92 -17.50 -22.60
C ASP A 205 31.64 -16.78 -23.76
#